data_AF-A0A9E1VY01-F1
#
_entry.id   AF-A0A9E1VY01-F1
#
_cell.length_a   1.000
_cell.length_b   1.000
_cell.length_c   1.000
_cell.angle_alpha   90.00
_cell.angle_beta   90.00
_cell.angle_gamma   90.00
#
_symmetry.space_group_name_H-M   'P 1'
#
loop_
_entity.id
_entity.type
_entity.pdbx_description
1 polymer ?
#
loop_
_entity_poly.entity_id
_entity_poly.type
_entity_poly.pdbx_seq_one_letter_code
_entity_poly.pdbx_strand_id
1 'polypeptide(L)'
;ELMKQHQYSPMSVADMAISLFAANEGFLTDVTLNKVGDFEAALISYMNSDHSAVMTQVNESGDFNGDIAASFKSALEQFKATQTW
;
A
#
# COMPACT_ATOMS: atom_id res chain seq x y z
N GLU A 1 12.59 8.14 -0.63
CA GLU A 1 13.08 6.79 -0.98
C GLU A 1 12.02 5.88 -1.59
N LEU A 2 10.73 6.19 -1.43
CA LEU A 2 9.58 5.50 -2.03
C LEU A 2 9.65 5.24 -3.55
N MET A 3 10.38 6.07 -4.31
CA MET A 3 10.44 5.95 -5.77
C MET A 3 11.64 5.10 -6.26
N LYS A 4 12.38 4.45 -5.35
CA LYS A 4 13.48 3.55 -5.72
C LYS A 4 12.94 2.14 -5.91
N GLN A 5 12.51 1.84 -7.13
CA GLN A 5 12.02 0.51 -7.49
C GLN A 5 13.19 -0.41 -7.87
N HIS A 6 13.20 -1.66 -7.39
CA HIS A 6 14.19 -2.65 -7.81
C HIS A 6 13.96 -3.01 -9.29
N GLN A 7 15.04 -3.29 -10.02
CA GLN A 7 14.97 -3.67 -11.42
C GLN A 7 14.17 -4.99 -11.57
N TYR A 8 13.28 -5.08 -12.56
CA TYR A 8 12.41 -6.24 -12.85
C TYR A 8 11.23 -6.51 -11.89
N SER A 9 10.85 -5.56 -11.04
CA SER A 9 9.65 -5.67 -10.19
C SER A 9 8.54 -4.72 -10.66
N PRO A 10 7.81 -5.03 -11.75
CA PRO A 10 6.68 -4.21 -12.17
C PRO A 10 5.61 -4.21 -11.07
N MET A 11 5.23 -3.01 -10.62
CA MET A 11 4.13 -2.84 -9.67
C MET A 11 2.82 -2.75 -10.43
N SER A 12 1.76 -3.37 -9.88
CA SER A 12 0.41 -3.19 -10.41
C SER A 12 -0.12 -1.79 -10.10
N VAL A 13 -1.18 -1.36 -10.80
CA VAL A 13 -1.81 -0.06 -10.59
C VAL A 13 -2.29 0.08 -9.15
N ALA A 14 -2.83 -1.01 -8.59
CA ALA A 14 -3.27 -1.06 -7.21
C ALA A 14 -2.12 -1.00 -6.20
N ASP A 15 -0.98 -1.66 -6.46
CA ASP A 15 0.20 -1.59 -5.56
C ASP A 15 0.76 -0.16 -5.53
N MET A 16 0.79 0.49 -6.69
CA MET A 16 1.23 1.89 -6.81
C MET A 16 0.24 2.84 -6.12
N ALA A 17 -1.06 2.62 -6.27
CA ALA A 17 -2.11 3.42 -5.63
C ALA A 17 -2.02 3.37 -4.10
N ILE A 18 -1.80 2.18 -3.53
CA ILE A 18 -1.64 2.00 -2.08
C ILE A 18 -0.40 2.72 -1.57
N SER A 19 0.72 2.56 -2.27
CA SER A 19 2.00 3.17 -1.88
C SER A 19 1.91 4.70 -1.91
N LEU A 20 1.25 5.24 -2.94
CA LEU A 20 0.99 6.68 -3.05
C LEU A 20 0.00 7.17 -1.97
N PHE A 21 -1.04 6.41 -1.68
CA PHE A 21 -2.01 6.73 -0.63
C PHE A 21 -1.36 6.75 0.76
N ALA A 22 -0.52 5.77 1.08
CA ALA A 22 0.22 5.70 2.33
C ALA A 22 1.21 6.88 2.47
N ALA A 23 1.82 7.31 1.38
CA ALA A 23 2.68 8.50 1.36
C ALA A 23 1.89 9.80 1.54
N ASN A 24 0.72 9.93 0.90
CA ASN A 24 -0.09 11.14 0.95
C ASN A 24 -0.79 11.34 2.31
N GLU A 25 -1.33 10.28 2.90
CA GLU A 25 -1.99 10.32 4.21
C GLU A 25 -0.98 10.37 5.39
N GLY A 26 0.32 10.36 5.09
CA GLY A 26 1.35 10.52 6.12
C GLY A 26 1.61 9.26 6.96
N PHE A 27 1.12 8.08 6.56
CA PHE A 27 1.39 6.82 7.27
C PHE A 27 2.88 6.46 7.33
N LEU A 28 3.68 7.03 6.41
CA LEU A 28 5.12 6.85 6.33
C LEU A 28 5.93 7.83 7.21
N THR A 29 5.29 8.81 7.85
CA THR A 29 6.00 9.81 8.68
C THR A 29 6.61 9.22 9.95
N ASP A 30 6.02 8.14 10.45
CA ASP A 30 6.50 7.39 11.63
C ASP A 30 7.59 6.36 11.28
N VAL A 31 7.82 6.12 9.98
CA VAL A 31 8.72 5.06 9.51
C VAL A 31 10.09 5.66 9.20
N THR A 32 11.15 5.07 9.76
CA THR A 32 12.53 5.50 9.50
C THR A 32 12.86 5.29 8.01
N LEU A 33 13.63 6.20 7.39
CA LEU A 33 13.97 6.16 5.95
C LEU A 33 14.44 4.76 5.45
N ASN A 34 15.34 4.10 6.21
CA ASN A 34 15.82 2.75 5.88
C ASN A 34 14.74 1.65 5.95
N LYS A 35 13.64 1.89 6.66
CA LYS A 35 12.53 0.95 6.87
C LYS A 35 11.35 1.19 5.93
N VAL A 36 11.38 2.24 5.13
CA VAL A 36 10.30 2.57 4.18
C VAL A 36 10.13 1.46 3.13
N GLY A 37 11.23 0.88 2.64
CA GLY A 37 11.17 -0.23 1.68
C GLY A 37 10.59 -1.52 2.29
N ASP A 38 10.99 -1.86 3.52
CA ASP A 38 10.44 -3.01 4.25
C ASP A 38 8.94 -2.82 4.51
N PHE A 39 8.53 -1.61 4.89
CA PHE A 39 7.13 -1.24 5.12
C PHE A 39 6.29 -1.38 3.84
N GLU A 40 6.77 -0.86 2.72
CA GLU A 40 6.08 -0.94 1.43
C GLU A 40 5.90 -2.40 0.99
N ALA A 41 6.96 -3.21 1.07
CA ALA A 41 6.88 -4.63 0.73
C ALA A 41 5.91 -5.40 1.63
N ALA A 42 5.96 -5.15 2.94
CA ALA A 42 5.05 -5.78 3.89
C ALA A 42 3.59 -5.34 3.70
N LEU A 43 3.36 -4.06 3.42
CA LEU A 43 2.04 -3.50 3.14
C LEU A 43 1.44 -4.11 1.87
N ILE A 44 2.21 -4.18 0.79
CA ILE A 44 1.79 -4.80 -0.47
C ILE A 44 1.47 -6.28 -0.25
N SER A 45 2.31 -7.01 0.51
CA SER A 45 2.04 -8.41 0.84
C SER A 45 0.77 -8.60 1.67
N TYR A 46 0.53 -7.72 2.65
CA TYR A 46 -0.68 -7.75 3.48
C TYR A 46 -1.93 -7.48 2.63
N MET A 47 -1.90 -6.43 1.81
CA MET A 47 -3.02 -6.06 0.95
C MET A 47 -3.33 -7.13 -0.10
N ASN A 48 -2.31 -7.78 -0.66
CA ASN A 48 -2.51 -8.90 -1.58
C ASN A 48 -2.98 -10.19 -0.88
N SER A 49 -2.78 -10.35 0.42
CA SER A 49 -3.23 -11.54 1.17
C SER A 49 -4.65 -11.37 1.73
N ASP A 50 -4.89 -10.28 2.46
CA ASP A 50 -6.15 -10.02 3.18
C ASP A 50 -7.16 -9.23 2.34
N HIS A 51 -6.69 -8.36 1.43
CA HIS A 51 -7.52 -7.42 0.67
C HIS A 51 -7.38 -7.59 -0.86
N SER A 52 -7.09 -8.82 -1.32
CA SER A 52 -6.90 -9.16 -2.74
C SER A 52 -8.10 -8.78 -3.63
N ALA A 53 -9.31 -8.79 -3.09
CA ALA A 53 -10.52 -8.39 -3.79
C ALA A 53 -10.49 -6.89 -4.16
N VAL A 54 -10.09 -6.02 -3.23
CA VAL A 54 -9.98 -4.57 -3.46
C VAL A 54 -8.82 -4.29 -4.43
N MET A 55 -7.71 -4.99 -4.27
CA MET A 55 -6.56 -4.95 -5.18
C MET A 55 -6.94 -5.28 -6.63
N THR A 56 -7.71 -6.35 -6.83
CA THR A 56 -8.17 -6.78 -8.15
C THR A 56 -9.14 -5.77 -8.74
N GLN A 57 -10.08 -5.27 -7.93
CA GLN A 57 -11.04 -4.25 -8.36
C GLN A 57 -10.35 -2.97 -8.84
N VAL A 58 -9.34 -2.48 -8.11
CA VAL A 58 -8.56 -1.29 -8.50
C VAL A 58 -7.75 -1.55 -9.78
N ASN A 59 -7.19 -2.75 -9.94
CA ASN A 59 -6.45 -3.12 -11.15
C ASN A 59 -7.34 -3.26 -12.39
N GLU A 60 -8.58 -3.71 -12.24
CA GLU A 60 -9.52 -3.91 -13.36
C GLU A 60 -10.28 -2.63 -13.72
N SER A 61 -10.80 -1.89 -12.74
CA SER A 61 -11.59 -0.68 -13.01
C SER A 61 -10.71 0.55 -13.23
N GLY A 62 -9.50 0.58 -12.67
CA GLY A 62 -8.68 1.78 -12.59
C GLY A 62 -9.31 2.93 -11.79
N ASP A 63 -10.41 2.64 -11.07
CA ASP A 63 -11.21 3.64 -10.39
C ASP A 63 -10.82 3.72 -8.92
N PHE A 64 -10.59 4.94 -8.44
CA PHE A 64 -10.24 5.21 -7.05
C PHE A 64 -11.39 6.00 -6.42
N ASN A 65 -12.42 5.25 -5.99
CA ASN A 65 -13.60 5.83 -5.38
C ASN A 65 -13.44 5.97 -3.84
N GLY A 66 -14.37 6.70 -3.22
CA GLY A 66 -14.34 6.95 -1.77
C GLY A 66 -14.41 5.67 -0.93
N ASP A 67 -15.07 4.62 -1.41
CA ASP A 67 -15.18 3.33 -0.72
C ASP A 67 -13.85 2.56 -0.73
N ILE A 68 -13.11 2.60 -1.84
CA ILE A 68 -11.75 2.04 -1.96
C ILE A 68 -10.80 2.81 -1.06
N ALA A 69 -10.88 4.16 -1.05
CA ALA A 69 -10.08 4.99 -0.16
C ALA A 69 -10.35 4.68 1.32
N ALA A 70 -11.63 4.49 1.71
CA ALA A 70 -12.00 4.08 3.06
C ALA A 70 -11.48 2.67 3.41
N SER A 71 -11.55 1.74 2.46
CA SER A 71 -11.02 0.39 2.63
C SER A 71 -9.50 0.39 2.80
N PHE A 72 -8.79 1.17 1.98
CA PHE A 72 -7.33 1.34 2.07
C PHE A 72 -6.92 1.98 3.40
N LYS A 73 -7.66 3.00 3.85
CA LYS A 73 -7.42 3.60 5.16
C LYS A 73 -7.60 2.61 6.30
N SER A 74 -8.70 1.85 6.30
CA SER A 74 -8.95 0.85 7.34
C SER A 74 -7.90 -0.26 7.32
N ALA A 75 -7.50 -0.72 6.14
CA ALA A 75 -6.46 -1.73 5.99
C ALA A 75 -5.09 -1.22 6.46
N LEU A 76 -4.74 0.04 6.18
CA LEU A 76 -3.52 0.69 6.68
C LEU A 76 -3.51 0.86 8.19
N GLU A 77 -4.64 1.21 8.80
CA GLU A 77 -4.79 1.30 10.25
C GLU A 77 -4.64 -0.08 10.91
N GLN A 78 -5.25 -1.12 10.33
CA GLN A 78 -5.11 -2.51 10.80
C GLN A 78 -3.69 -3.04 10.62
N PHE A 79 -3.05 -2.73 9.49
CA PHE A 79 -1.66 -3.07 9.21
C PHE A 79 -0.73 -2.42 10.25
N LYS A 80 -0.92 -1.12 10.54
CA LYS A 80 -0.15 -0.43 11.58
C LYS A 80 -0.37 -1.00 12.99
N ALA A 81 -1.56 -1.51 13.28
CA ALA A 81 -1.88 -2.10 14.58
C ALA A 81 -1.34 -3.54 14.75
N THR A 82 -1.18 -4.27 13.64
CA THR A 82 -0.93 -5.72 13.65
C THR A 82 0.50 -6.07 13.25
N GLN A 83 1.06 -5.39 12.25
CA GLN A 83 2.39 -5.67 11.75
C GLN A 83 3.45 -4.90 12.53
N THR A 84 4.59 -5.55 12.77
CA THR A 84 5.83 -4.90 13.24
C THR A 84 6.81 -4.93 12.06
N TRP A 85 7.30 -3.76 11.61
CA TRP A 85 8.16 -3.60 10.42
C TRP A 85 9.56 -3.08 10.78
#